data_AF-A0A0F9ECD8-F1
#
_entry.id   AF-A0A0F9ECD8-F1
#
_cell.length_a   1.000
_cell.length_b   1.000
_cell.length_c   1.000
_cell.angle_alpha   90.00
_cell.angle_beta   90.00
_cell.angle_gamma   90.00
#
_symmetry.space_group_name_H-M   'P 1'
#
loop_
_entity.id
_entity.type
_entity.pdbx_description
1 polymer ?
#
loop_
_entity_poly.entity_id
_entity_poly.type
_entity_poly.pdbx_seq_one_letter_code
_entity_poly.pdbx_strand_id
1 'polypeptide(L)' 'MEPYWTQDNNEIYQGHVLSILKEMPSEGVHCVISSPPYWGLRDYNLPPQIWGGDGACKHEWGDESIKKYVPKRDHDGA' A
#
# COMPACT_ATOMS: atom_id res chain seq x y z
N MET A 1 5.32 -19.43 8.50
CA MET A 1 5.44 -18.67 7.25
C MET A 1 6.55 -19.23 6.38
N GLU A 2 6.28 -19.50 5.10
CA GLU A 2 7.31 -19.81 4.10
C GLU A 2 7.49 -18.63 3.15
N PRO A 3 8.73 -18.23 2.81
CA PRO A 3 8.98 -17.19 1.83
C PRO A 3 8.58 -17.66 0.41
N TYR A 4 8.07 -16.74 -0.40
CA TYR A 4 7.85 -16.98 -1.83
C TYR A 4 9.18 -17.11 -2.59
N TRP A 5 10.19 -16.35 -2.14
CA TRP A 5 11.53 -16.37 -2.72
C TRP A 5 12.57 -16.00 -1.65
N THR A 6 13.75 -16.62 -1.74
CA THR A 6 14.88 -16.39 -0.83
C THR A 6 16.19 -16.33 -1.61
N GLN A 7 17.08 -15.43 -1.19
CA GLN A 7 18.50 -15.35 -1.56
C GLN A 7 19.31 -15.02 -0.30
N ASP A 8 20.65 -15.10 -0.38
CA ASP A 8 21.62 -14.94 0.70
C ASP A 8 21.18 -14.07 1.89
N ASN A 9 20.72 -12.83 1.65
CA ASN A 9 20.29 -11.89 2.69
C ASN A 9 18.88 -11.33 2.50
N ASN A 10 18.10 -11.87 1.56
CA ASN A 10 16.81 -11.28 1.17
C ASN A 10 15.72 -12.36 1.10
N GLU A 11 14.57 -12.06 1.67
CA GLU A 11 13.38 -12.89 1.60
C GLU A 11 12.20 -12.07 1.09
N ILE A 12 11.40 -12.66 0.21
CA ILE A 12 10.16 -12.06 -0.30
C ILE A 12 8.99 -12.90 0.19
N TYR A 13 8.08 -12.27 0.91
CA TYR A 13 6.84 -12.86 1.38
C TYR A 13 5.67 -12.30 0.57
N GLN A 14 4.89 -13.17 -0.06
CA GLN A 14 3.73 -12.77 -0.85
C GLN A 14 2.44 -12.99 -0.05
N GLY A 15 1.65 -11.94 0.14
CA GLY A 15 0.33 -12.03 0.76
C GLY A 15 -0.23 -10.69 1.20
N HIS A 16 -1.41 -10.71 1.83
CA HIS A 16 -1.99 -9.51 2.44
C HIS A 16 -1.12 -9.06 3.62
N VAL A 17 -0.64 -7.81 3.59
CA VAL A 17 0.39 -7.32 4.52
C VAL A 17 0.02 -7.49 5.99
N LEU A 18 -1.25 -7.27 6.36
CA LEU A 18 -1.71 -7.43 7.75
C LEU A 18 -1.71 -8.89 8.23
N SER A 19 -1.82 -9.85 7.31
CA SER A 19 -1.75 -11.28 7.66
C SER A 19 -0.29 -11.70 7.82
N ILE A 20 0.56 -11.29 6.87
CA ILE A 20 1.98 -11.63 6.87
C ILE A 20 2.70 -11.02 8.09
N LEU A 21 2.53 -9.72 8.34
CA LEU A 21 3.22 -9.06 9.46
C LEU A 21 2.88 -9.65 10.84
N LYS A 22 1.72 -10.30 11.01
CA LYS A 22 1.34 -10.94 12.29
C LYS A 22 2.14 -12.21 12.61
N GLU A 23 2.71 -12.85 11.60
CA GLU A 23 3.54 -14.04 11.78
C GLU A 23 5.01 -13.68 12.00
N MET A 24 5.40 -12.43 11.75
CA MET A 24 6.78 -11.96 11.93
C MET A 24 7.09 -11.69 13.42
N PRO A 25 8.35 -11.88 13.85
CA PRO A 25 8.77 -11.51 15.20
C PRO A 25 8.55 -10.02 15.47
N SER A 26 8.09 -9.71 16.68
CA SER A 26 8.08 -8.33 17.17
C SER A 26 9.48 -7.75 17.22
N GLU A 27 9.61 -6.43 17.01
CA GLU A 27 10.87 -5.69 17.12
C GLU A 27 12.00 -6.17 16.17
N GLY A 28 11.66 -6.89 15.10
CA GLY A 28 12.63 -7.40 14.12
C GLY A 28 13.01 -6.43 12.99
N VAL A 29 12.41 -5.24 12.93
CA VAL A 29 12.54 -4.32 11.78
C VAL A 29 13.08 -2.96 12.22
N HIS A 30 14.17 -2.52 11.59
CA HIS A 30 14.77 -1.20 11.87
C HIS A 30 14.14 -0.06 11.07
N CYS A 31 13.66 -0.36 9.85
CA CYS A 31 13.13 0.62 8.92
C CYS A 31 11.98 0.01 8.13
N VAL A 32 10.91 0.79 7.93
CA VAL A 32 9.76 0.40 7.10
C VAL A 32 9.69 1.35 5.92
N ILE A 33 9.78 0.79 4.71
CA ILE A 33 9.63 1.54 3.46
C ILE A 33 8.35 1.06 2.80
N SER A 34 7.43 1.99 2.57
CA SER A 34 6.17 1.69 1.89
C SER A 34 5.75 2.86 1.01
N SER A 35 5.12 2.55 -0.12
CA SER A 35 4.48 3.53 -1.00
C SER A 35 2.99 3.22 -1.11
N PRO A 36 2.22 3.24 0.00
CA PRO A 36 0.80 2.97 -0.08
C PRO A 36 0.12 4.02 -0.98
N PRO A 37 -1.07 3.73 -1.52
CA PRO A 37 -1.84 4.67 -2.34
C PRO A 37 -2.33 5.85 -1.50
N TYR A 38 -1.42 6.73 -1.13
CA TYR A 38 -1.67 7.86 -0.26
C TYR A 38 -2.27 9.01 -1.07
N TRP A 39 -3.44 9.52 -0.63
CA TRP A 39 -4.19 10.63 -1.25
C TRP A 39 -4.43 10.49 -2.76
N GLY A 40 -4.60 9.25 -3.25
CA GLY A 40 -4.85 9.01 -4.67
C GLY A 40 -3.70 9.42 -5.60
N LEU A 41 -2.51 9.71 -5.07
CA LEU A 41 -1.32 10.02 -5.88
C LEU A 41 -0.76 8.78 -6.61
N ARG A 42 -1.10 7.59 -6.13
CA ARG A 42 -0.79 6.31 -6.76
C ARG A 42 -2.04 5.44 -6.77
N ASP A 43 -2.37 4.92 -7.96
CA ASP A 43 -3.50 4.02 -8.20
C ASP A 43 -2.94 2.75 -8.84
N TYR A 44 -3.02 1.65 -8.12
CA TYR A 44 -2.52 0.33 -8.54
C TYR A 44 -3.67 -0.57 -9.06
N ASN A 45 -4.86 0.00 -9.34
CA ASN A 45 -6.06 -0.75 -9.69
C ASN A 45 -6.44 -1.82 -8.64
N LEU A 46 -6.23 -1.51 -7.36
CA LEU A 46 -6.65 -2.37 -6.26
C LEU A 46 -8.10 -2.10 -5.89
N PRO A 47 -8.84 -3.11 -5.38
CA PRO A 47 -10.16 -2.87 -4.80
C PRO A 47 -10.10 -1.78 -3.71
N PRO A 48 -11.14 -0.95 -3.56
CA PRO A 48 -11.20 0.06 -2.51
C PRO A 48 -10.97 -0.56 -1.14
N GLN A 49 -10.15 0.09 -0.32
CA GLN A 49 -9.83 -0.38 1.04
C GLN A 49 -10.19 0.68 2.07
N ILE A 50 -10.71 0.23 3.21
CA ILE A 50 -11.04 1.07 4.36
C ILE A 50 -9.79 1.19 5.23
N TRP A 51 -9.41 2.42 5.57
CA TRP A 51 -8.25 2.72 6.40
C TRP A 51 -8.70 3.40 7.70
N GLY A 52 -8.38 2.79 8.84
CA GLY A 52 -8.74 3.31 10.17
C GLY A 52 -10.26 3.27 10.45
N GLY A 53 -10.63 3.55 11.71
CA GLY A 53 -12.03 3.63 12.15
C GLY A 53 -12.67 2.30 12.56
N ASP A 54 -14.01 2.27 12.56
CA ASP A 54 -14.82 1.08 12.85
C ASP A 54 -14.85 0.15 11.63
N GLY A 55 -14.44 -1.11 11.81
CA GLY A 55 -14.48 -2.13 10.76
C GLY A 55 -15.90 -2.46 10.26
N ALA A 56 -16.94 -2.07 11.01
CA ALA A 56 -18.35 -2.20 10.63
C ALA A 56 -18.97 -0.90 10.08
N CYS A 57 -18.16 0.13 9.84
CA CYS A 57 -18.62 1.38 9.25
C CYS A 57 -19.29 1.13 7.89
N LYS A 58 -20.44 1.74 7.66
CA LYS A 58 -21.13 1.73 6.36
C LYS A 58 -20.48 2.76 5.44
N HIS A 59 -19.47 2.33 4.69
CA HIS A 59 -18.81 3.18 3.71
C HIS A 59 -19.67 3.34 2.46
N GLU A 60 -19.95 4.58 2.09
CA GLU A 60 -20.48 4.92 0.77
C GLU A 60 -19.31 5.18 -0.18
N TRP A 61 -19.22 4.39 -1.25
CA TRP A 61 -18.20 4.54 -2.28
C TRP A 61 -18.81 5.30 -3.45
N GLY A 62 -18.25 6.45 -3.82
CA GLY A 62 -18.64 7.18 -5.02
C GLY A 62 -17.81 6.75 -6.23
N ASP A 63 -18.35 6.96 -7.44
CA ASP A 63 -17.64 6.73 -8.71
C ASP A 63 -16.58 7.81 -9.00
N GLU A 64 -16.61 8.93 -8.28
CA GLU A 64 -15.68 10.03 -8.47
C GLU A 64 -14.36 9.77 -7.74
N SER A 65 -13.38 9.24 -8.45
CA SER A 65 -11.98 9.31 -8.00
C SER A 65 -11.62 10.79 -7.79
N ILE A 66 -11.14 11.14 -6.60
CA ILE A 66 -10.53 12.45 -6.28
C ILE A 66 -9.65 12.84 -7.47
N LYS A 67 -9.81 14.07 -7.99
CA LYS A 67 -9.09 14.58 -9.18
C LYS A 67 -7.64 14.09 -9.15
N LYS A 68 -7.29 13.16 -10.06
CA LYS A 68 -5.92 12.66 -10.19
C LYS A 68 -5.02 13.87 -10.36
N TYR A 69 -4.09 14.07 -9.43
CA TYR A 69 -3.07 15.10 -9.57
C TYR A 69 -2.29 14.80 -10.85
N VAL A 70 -2.36 15.69 -11.83
CA VAL A 70 -1.57 15.61 -13.05
C VAL A 70 -0.32 16.44 -12.79
N PRO A 71 0.85 15.83 -12.50
CA PRO A 71 2.09 16.59 -12.35
C PRO A 71 2.40 17.29 -13.67
N LYS A 72 2.52 18.62 -13.63
CA LYS A 72 3.21 19.38 -14.69
C LYS A 72 4.68 19.00 -14.60
N ARG A 73 5.27 18.51 -15.69
CA ARG A 73 6.73 18.35 -15.75
C ARG A 73 7.32 19.73 -15.96
N ASP A 74 8.47 19.98 -15.35
CA ASP A 74 9.17 21.27 -15.44
C ASP A 74 9.56 21.64 -16.89
N HIS A 75 9.46 20.69 -17.83
CA HIS A 75 9.73 20.86 -19.26
C HIS A 75 8.50 21.07 -20.13
N ASP A 76 7.27 21.07 -19.58
CA ASP A 76 6.02 21.22 -20.35
C ASP A 76 5.67 22.70 -20.67
N GLY A 77 6.67 23.58 -20.66
CA GLY A 77 6.53 25.01 -20.91
C GLY A 77 7.85 25.64 -21.35
N ALA A 78 8.18 25.45 -22.62
CA ALA A 78 9.09 26.30 -23.42
C ALA A 78 8.51 26.44 -24.83
#